data_AF-C0BA78-F1
#
_entry.id   AF-C0BA78-F1
#
_cell.length_a   1.000
_cell.length_b   1.000
_cell.length_c   1.000
_cell.angle_alpha   90.00
_cell.angle_beta   90.00
_cell.angle_gamma   90.00
#
_symmetry.space_group_name_H-M   'P 1'
#
loop_
_entity.id
_entity.type
_entity.pdbx_description
1 polymer ?
#
loop_
_entity_poly.entity_id
_entity_poly.type
_entity_poly.pdbx_seq_one_letter_code
_entity_poly.pdbx_strand_id
1 'polypeptide(L)'
;MAYTPLRTDFKDDILDPSNYKRKYKQVANNDGTFSLQDETTYQQVGSDYGAKEVNEEREAINNIYENKLVALDDVALVTEKGFFVDALAVKELNSKLKNAETTINNNLMSINTYLVTLNTSNVKTSDSWIECNRIGNLVMVNGCTKITKNVNVYAGLNIASGVPAPCCDKQFYTGGIVQDNTYSSCLLCVSKNGEIDLYVRWQKALAGDVFYYEFCYICK
;
A
#
# COMPACT_ATOMS: atom_id res chain seq x y z
N MET A 1 -4.44 -11.65 25.15
CA MET A 1 -5.01 -12.54 26.19
C MET A 1 -4.25 -12.30 27.47
N ALA A 2 -4.91 -12.18 28.64
CA ALA A 2 -4.18 -12.09 29.90
C ALA A 2 -3.50 -13.44 30.16
N TYR A 3 -2.18 -13.45 30.19
CA TYR A 3 -1.40 -14.64 30.48
C TYR A 3 -1.58 -15.02 31.95
N THR A 4 -1.83 -16.30 32.22
CA THR A 4 -1.86 -16.85 33.58
C THR A 4 -0.59 -17.68 33.78
N PRO A 5 0.28 -17.33 34.75
CA PRO A 5 1.53 -18.06 35.02
C PRO A 5 1.30 -19.55 35.25
N LEU A 6 2.21 -20.38 34.74
CA LEU A 6 2.20 -21.81 35.03
C LEU A 6 2.64 -22.05 36.47
N ARG A 7 2.01 -23.03 37.13
CA ARG A 7 2.36 -23.49 38.47
C ARG A 7 3.79 -24.07 38.52
N THR A 8 4.59 -23.75 39.54
CA THR A 8 6.02 -24.12 39.70
C THR A 8 6.38 -24.74 41.06
N ASP A 9 5.40 -25.30 41.78
CA ASP A 9 5.58 -25.91 43.11
C ASP A 9 5.25 -27.43 43.10
N PHE A 10 5.58 -28.12 42.02
CA PHE A 10 5.54 -29.58 42.00
C PHE A 10 6.52 -30.13 43.04
N LYS A 11 6.19 -31.27 43.64
CA LYS A 11 7.00 -31.96 44.65
C LYS A 11 7.04 -33.44 44.33
N ASP A 12 8.22 -34.03 44.45
CA ASP A 12 8.39 -35.47 44.36
C ASP A 12 8.02 -36.14 45.68
N ASP A 13 7.64 -37.41 45.60
CA ASP A 13 7.44 -38.24 46.78
C ASP A 13 8.78 -38.50 47.47
N ILE A 14 8.92 -37.97 48.68
CA ILE A 14 10.08 -38.22 49.54
C ILE A 14 9.72 -39.34 50.51
N LEU A 15 10.45 -40.46 50.44
CA LEU A 15 10.31 -41.56 51.39
C LEU A 15 10.79 -41.12 52.78
N ASP A 16 10.08 -41.56 53.81
CA ASP A 16 10.50 -41.36 55.20
C ASP A 16 11.92 -41.93 55.42
N PRO A 17 12.86 -41.21 56.08
CA PRO A 17 14.21 -41.69 56.33
C PRO A 17 14.29 -43.04 57.06
N SER A 18 13.27 -43.38 57.86
CA SER A 18 13.12 -44.68 58.52
C SER A 18 12.74 -45.82 57.58
N ASN A 19 12.36 -45.51 56.33
CA ASN A 19 12.03 -46.45 55.27
C ASN A 19 12.96 -46.25 54.06
N TYR A 20 14.12 -46.87 54.12
CA TYR A 20 15.18 -46.81 53.09
C TYR A 20 14.82 -47.50 51.76
N LYS A 21 13.64 -48.15 51.65
CA LYS A 21 13.17 -48.85 50.46
C LYS A 21 11.65 -48.74 50.33
N ARG A 22 11.14 -48.64 49.09
CA ARG A 22 9.71 -48.80 48.79
C ARG A 22 9.27 -50.19 49.26
N LYS A 23 8.15 -50.26 49.99
CA LYS A 23 7.60 -51.53 50.50
C LYS A 23 6.67 -52.12 49.44
N TYR A 24 7.00 -53.32 48.97
CA TYR A 24 6.18 -54.09 48.04
C TYR A 24 5.53 -55.25 48.77
N LYS A 25 4.26 -55.54 48.46
CA LYS A 25 3.56 -56.69 49.02
C LYS A 25 3.93 -57.94 48.22
N GLN A 26 4.61 -58.87 48.85
CA GLN A 26 4.98 -60.15 48.26
C GLN A 26 3.77 -61.09 48.24
N VAL A 27 3.55 -61.76 47.10
CA VAL A 27 2.54 -62.81 46.95
C VAL A 27 3.25 -64.14 46.72
N ALA A 28 2.83 -65.17 47.47
CA ALA A 28 3.29 -66.54 47.31
C ALA A 28 2.38 -67.25 46.30
N ASN A 29 2.97 -67.85 45.27
CA ASN A 29 2.26 -68.59 44.25
C ASN A 29 2.11 -70.07 44.67
N ASN A 30 1.07 -70.73 44.15
CA ASN A 30 0.73 -72.11 44.52
C ASN A 30 1.75 -73.16 44.03
N ASP A 31 2.66 -72.78 43.15
CA ASP A 31 3.79 -73.61 42.70
C ASP A 31 5.04 -73.45 43.59
N GLY A 32 4.93 -72.68 44.67
CA GLY A 32 6.01 -72.42 45.62
C GLY A 32 6.92 -71.25 45.25
N THR A 33 6.64 -70.51 44.18
CA THR A 33 7.39 -69.30 43.81
C THR A 33 6.83 -68.04 44.49
N PHE A 34 7.61 -66.94 44.50
CA PHE A 34 7.14 -65.63 44.96
C PHE A 34 7.38 -64.59 43.86
N SER A 35 6.39 -63.73 43.59
CA SER A 35 6.51 -62.72 42.52
C SER A 35 6.85 -61.35 43.09
N LEU A 36 8.10 -60.90 42.96
CA LEU A 36 8.54 -59.50 43.10
C LEU A 36 9.93 -59.32 42.46
N GLN A 37 10.02 -59.14 41.14
CA GLN A 37 11.28 -58.71 40.53
C GLN A 37 11.10 -58.16 39.12
N ASP A 38 11.77 -57.04 38.86
CA ASP A 38 12.01 -56.54 37.52
C ASP A 38 13.48 -56.84 37.17
N GLU A 39 13.69 -57.80 36.27
CA GLU A 39 15.00 -58.24 35.77
C GLU A 39 15.23 -57.79 34.31
N THR A 40 14.59 -56.70 33.91
CA THR A 40 14.65 -56.23 32.52
C THR A 40 16.04 -55.65 32.21
N THR A 41 16.76 -56.26 31.28
CA THR A 41 18.03 -55.73 30.77
C THR A 41 17.75 -54.60 29.79
N TYR A 42 17.89 -53.36 30.23
CA TYR A 42 17.72 -52.19 29.36
C TYR A 42 18.98 -51.94 28.53
N GLN A 43 18.82 -51.76 27.22
CA GLN A 43 19.92 -51.30 26.36
C GLN A 43 20.32 -49.85 26.66
N GLN A 44 19.39 -49.05 27.21
CA GLN A 44 19.60 -47.69 27.68
C GLN A 44 18.62 -47.37 28.81
N VAL A 45 19.12 -46.83 29.92
CA VAL A 45 18.30 -46.30 31.02
C VAL A 45 18.07 -44.80 30.77
N GLY A 46 16.82 -44.34 30.91
CA GLY A 46 16.45 -42.93 30.72
C GLY A 46 16.92 -42.04 31.89
N SER A 47 16.82 -40.72 31.70
CA SER A 47 17.07 -39.76 32.78
C SER A 47 15.87 -39.67 33.73
N ASP A 48 16.13 -39.36 34.99
CA ASP A 48 15.07 -39.00 35.93
C ASP A 48 14.41 -37.68 35.48
N TYR A 49 13.08 -37.67 35.39
CA TYR A 49 12.29 -36.46 35.14
C TYR A 49 11.30 -36.32 36.30
N GLY A 50 11.55 -35.35 37.17
CA GLY A 50 10.83 -35.14 38.42
C GLY A 50 10.29 -33.72 38.56
N ALA A 51 9.83 -33.42 39.77
CA ALA A 51 9.26 -32.13 40.10
C ALA A 51 10.21 -30.95 39.81
N LYS A 52 11.51 -31.16 40.00
CA LYS A 52 12.53 -30.13 39.74
C LYS A 52 12.52 -29.70 38.28
N GLU A 53 12.64 -30.63 37.34
CA GLU A 53 12.69 -30.33 35.90
C GLU A 53 11.40 -29.63 35.45
N VAL A 54 10.24 -30.10 35.91
CA VAL A 54 8.94 -29.47 35.61
C VAL A 54 8.87 -28.03 36.13
N ASN A 55 9.36 -27.77 37.34
CA ASN A 55 9.35 -26.44 37.93
C ASN A 55 10.26 -25.48 37.15
N GLU A 56 11.49 -25.90 36.83
CA GLU A 56 12.47 -25.10 36.08
C GLU A 56 12.00 -24.77 34.66
N GLU A 57 11.45 -25.76 33.94
CA GLU A 57 10.90 -25.56 32.59
C GLU A 57 9.74 -24.56 32.60
N ARG A 58 8.83 -24.68 33.57
CA ARG A 58 7.68 -23.79 33.69
C ARG A 58 8.08 -22.38 34.12
N GLU A 59 9.07 -22.25 35.00
CA GLU A 59 9.63 -20.95 35.37
C GLU A 59 10.24 -20.25 34.15
N ALA A 60 10.99 -20.98 33.33
CA ALA A 60 11.55 -20.45 32.09
C ALA A 60 10.44 -19.98 31.11
N ILE A 61 9.37 -20.75 30.96
CA ILE A 61 8.22 -20.37 30.13
C ILE A 61 7.52 -19.12 30.68
N ASN A 62 7.30 -19.04 31.99
CA ASN A 62 6.68 -17.88 32.63
C ASN A 62 7.52 -16.61 32.39
N ASN A 63 8.83 -16.70 32.58
CA ASN A 63 9.78 -15.62 32.35
C ASN A 63 9.76 -15.14 30.90
N ILE A 64 9.65 -16.07 29.94
CA ILE A 64 9.49 -15.76 28.51
C ILE A 64 8.22 -14.92 28.28
N TYR A 65 7.07 -15.33 28.81
CA TYR A 65 5.83 -14.57 28.65
C TYR A 65 5.83 -13.20 29.32
N GLU A 66 6.48 -13.09 30.49
CA GLU A 66 6.54 -11.84 31.26
C GLU A 66 7.50 -10.83 30.64
N ASN A 67 8.67 -11.28 30.16
CA ASN A 67 9.77 -10.39 29.80
C ASN A 67 10.12 -10.36 28.31
N LYS A 68 9.61 -11.28 27.49
CA LYS A 68 9.94 -11.38 26.06
C LYS A 68 8.75 -11.18 25.12
N LEU A 69 7.53 -11.11 25.65
CA LEU A 69 6.33 -10.73 24.90
C LEU A 69 6.23 -9.20 24.81
N VAL A 70 6.10 -8.67 23.60
CA VAL A 70 6.13 -7.23 23.35
C VAL A 70 4.80 -6.75 22.78
N ALA A 71 4.29 -5.63 23.31
CA ALA A 71 3.14 -4.92 22.75
C ALA A 71 3.54 -4.11 21.52
N LEU A 72 2.60 -3.76 20.65
CA LEU A 72 2.89 -3.08 19.38
C LEU A 72 3.71 -1.78 19.57
N ASP A 73 3.40 -1.01 20.61
CA ASP A 73 4.04 0.28 20.87
C ASP A 73 5.51 0.14 21.33
N ASP A 74 5.86 -1.00 21.92
CA ASP A 74 7.20 -1.27 22.45
C ASP A 74 8.12 -1.95 21.43
N VAL A 75 7.59 -2.45 20.30
CA VAL A 75 8.38 -3.15 19.26
C VAL A 75 9.54 -2.30 18.77
N ALA A 76 9.34 -0.98 18.65
CA ALA A 76 10.37 -0.06 18.19
C ALA A 76 11.54 0.11 19.19
N LEU A 77 11.36 -0.26 20.45
CA LEU A 77 12.36 -0.14 21.52
C LEU A 77 13.20 -1.41 21.70
N VAL A 78 12.83 -2.51 21.03
CA VAL A 78 13.55 -3.79 21.14
C VAL A 78 14.87 -3.74 20.39
N THR A 79 15.98 -3.84 21.11
CA THR A 79 17.35 -3.84 20.55
C THR A 79 18.03 -5.20 20.54
N GLU A 80 17.41 -6.21 21.18
CA GLU A 80 17.99 -7.54 21.38
C GLU A 80 17.16 -8.63 20.68
N LYS A 81 17.79 -9.76 20.36
CA LYS A 81 17.10 -10.92 19.75
C LYS A 81 16.29 -11.69 20.80
N GLY A 82 15.29 -12.45 20.34
CA GLY A 82 14.53 -13.40 21.19
C GLY A 82 13.22 -12.87 21.77
N PHE A 83 12.84 -11.64 21.44
CA PHE A 83 11.50 -11.11 21.72
C PHE A 83 10.50 -11.56 20.64
N PHE A 84 9.23 -11.66 21.01
CA PHE A 84 8.14 -12.03 20.13
C PHE A 84 6.92 -11.16 20.38
N VAL A 85 6.02 -11.12 19.41
CA VAL A 85 4.85 -10.24 19.37
C VAL A 85 3.59 -11.09 19.25
N ASP A 86 2.51 -10.70 19.95
CA ASP A 86 1.20 -11.33 19.81
C ASP A 86 0.65 -11.15 18.38
N ALA A 87 0.03 -12.18 17.82
CA ALA A 87 -0.63 -12.13 16.52
C ALA A 87 -1.71 -11.03 16.45
N LEU A 88 -2.36 -10.69 17.57
CA LEU A 88 -3.29 -9.56 17.64
C LEU A 88 -2.60 -8.21 17.40
N ALA A 89 -1.41 -8.00 17.96
CA ALA A 89 -0.61 -6.80 17.72
C ALA A 89 -0.13 -6.72 16.26
N VAL A 90 0.25 -7.87 15.66
CA VAL A 90 0.60 -7.94 14.22
C VAL A 90 -0.61 -7.63 13.33
N LYS A 91 -1.81 -8.11 13.70
CA LYS A 91 -3.06 -7.78 12.99
C LYS A 91 -3.35 -6.29 13.03
N GLU A 92 -3.15 -5.64 14.17
CA GLU A 92 -3.29 -4.19 14.31
C GLU A 92 -2.30 -3.44 13.42
N LEU A 93 -1.02 -3.80 13.45
CA LEU A 93 0.01 -3.22 12.57
C LEU A 93 -0.37 -3.35 11.09
N ASN A 94 -0.81 -4.53 10.67
CA ASN A 94 -1.24 -4.78 9.29
C ASN A 94 -2.43 -3.90 8.89
N SER A 95 -3.37 -3.66 9.81
CA SER A 95 -4.50 -2.74 9.59
C SER A 95 -4.01 -1.29 9.40
N LYS A 96 -3.09 -0.82 10.27
CA LYS A 96 -2.49 0.52 10.17
C LYS A 96 -1.74 0.70 8.84
N LEU A 97 -0.99 -0.32 8.40
CA LEU A 97 -0.27 -0.31 7.13
C LEU A 97 -1.20 -0.22 5.92
N LYS A 98 -2.28 -1.01 5.88
CA LYS A 98 -3.28 -0.93 4.80
C LYS A 98 -3.95 0.45 4.72
N ASN A 99 -4.23 1.06 5.86
CA ASN A 99 -4.79 2.42 5.90
C ASN A 99 -3.79 3.45 5.38
N ALA A 100 -2.50 3.31 5.72
CA ALA A 100 -1.44 4.17 5.20
C ALA A 100 -1.31 4.02 3.68
N GLU A 101 -1.28 2.78 3.16
CA GLU A 101 -1.28 2.50 1.72
C GLU A 101 -2.47 3.14 1.01
N THR A 102 -3.69 2.97 1.54
CA THR A 102 -4.91 3.60 1.01
C THR A 102 -4.80 5.13 0.98
N THR A 103 -4.27 5.73 2.05
CA THR A 103 -4.09 7.18 2.15
C THR A 103 -3.09 7.70 1.13
N ILE A 104 -1.96 7.00 0.97
CA ILE A 104 -0.94 7.34 -0.03
C ILE A 104 -1.54 7.23 -1.44
N ASN A 105 -2.25 6.16 -1.74
CA ASN A 105 -2.87 5.95 -3.06
C ASN A 105 -3.94 7.02 -3.38
N ASN A 106 -4.71 7.45 -2.38
CA ASN A 106 -5.68 8.52 -2.57
C ASN A 106 -5.03 9.89 -2.78
N ASN A 107 -3.89 10.14 -2.12
CA ASN A 107 -3.18 11.41 -2.23
C ASN A 107 -2.28 11.50 -3.46
N LEU A 108 -1.77 10.37 -3.95
CA LEU A 108 -0.98 10.30 -5.17
C LEU A 108 -1.91 10.41 -6.38
N MET A 109 -2.15 11.62 -6.86
CA MET A 109 -2.85 11.82 -8.11
C MET A 109 -1.94 11.38 -9.28
N SER A 110 -2.27 10.25 -9.91
CA SER A 110 -1.59 9.80 -11.13
C SER A 110 -1.66 10.89 -12.21
N ILE A 111 -0.52 11.19 -12.83
CA ILE A 111 -0.46 12.02 -14.02
C ILE A 111 -0.88 11.16 -15.20
N ASN A 112 -2.06 11.43 -15.75
CA ASN A 112 -2.54 10.74 -16.94
C ASN A 112 -2.26 11.59 -18.18
N THR A 113 -1.50 11.05 -19.13
CA THR A 113 -1.29 11.67 -20.44
C THR A 113 -2.42 11.26 -21.39
N TYR A 114 -3.05 12.24 -22.04
CA TYR A 114 -4.14 12.02 -22.98
C TYR A 114 -3.61 12.08 -24.41
N LEU A 115 -4.07 11.14 -25.24
CA LEU A 115 -3.81 11.16 -26.68
C LEU A 115 -4.66 12.27 -27.32
N VAL A 116 -4.01 13.33 -27.79
CA VAL A 116 -4.65 14.42 -28.52
C VAL A 116 -4.50 14.20 -30.02
N THR A 117 -5.60 14.27 -30.76
CA THR A 117 -5.62 14.16 -32.21
C THR A 117 -5.68 15.56 -32.83
N LEU A 118 -4.64 15.95 -33.57
CA LEU A 118 -4.65 17.19 -34.35
C LEU A 118 -5.62 17.08 -35.54
N ASN A 119 -6.35 18.15 -35.81
CA ASN A 119 -7.21 18.24 -36.99
C ASN A 119 -6.37 18.53 -38.24
N THR A 120 -5.97 17.47 -38.95
CA THR A 120 -5.10 17.52 -40.14
C THR A 120 -5.66 18.36 -41.29
N SER A 121 -6.98 18.59 -41.32
CA SER A 121 -7.59 19.46 -42.34
C SER A 121 -7.36 20.94 -42.08
N ASN A 122 -7.01 21.32 -40.85
CA ASN A 122 -6.92 22.71 -40.40
C ASN A 122 -5.51 23.05 -39.85
N VAL A 123 -4.71 22.04 -39.53
CA VAL A 123 -3.41 22.15 -38.86
C VAL A 123 -2.33 21.41 -39.63
N LYS A 124 -1.15 22.02 -39.75
CA LYS A 124 0.04 21.39 -40.33
C LYS A 124 0.74 20.57 -39.24
N THR A 125 0.52 19.26 -39.23
CA THR A 125 0.99 18.36 -38.17
C THR A 125 2.52 18.28 -38.02
N SER A 126 3.29 18.46 -39.11
CA SER A 126 4.76 18.48 -39.02
C SER A 126 5.32 19.65 -38.21
N ASP A 127 4.53 20.73 -38.09
CA ASP A 127 4.92 21.98 -37.44
C ASP A 127 4.08 22.22 -36.17
N SER A 128 3.31 21.22 -35.71
CA SER A 128 2.34 21.35 -34.63
C SER A 128 2.38 20.18 -33.67
N TRP A 129 2.13 20.44 -32.40
CA TRP A 129 2.07 19.43 -31.34
C TRP A 129 1.17 19.92 -30.20
N ILE A 130 0.52 18.99 -29.51
CA ILE A 130 -0.27 19.27 -28.30
C ILE A 130 -0.03 18.14 -27.32
N GLU A 131 0.33 18.51 -26.10
CA GLU A 131 0.43 17.63 -24.95
C GLU A 131 -0.69 17.97 -23.98
N CYS A 132 -1.35 16.93 -23.46
CA CYS A 132 -2.42 17.07 -22.49
C CYS A 132 -2.17 16.09 -21.34
N ASN A 133 -2.01 16.63 -20.13
CA ASN A 133 -1.82 15.86 -18.91
C ASN A 133 -2.92 16.19 -17.90
N ARG A 134 -3.33 15.21 -17.09
CA ARG A 134 -4.37 15.36 -16.07
C ARG A 134 -3.84 14.91 -14.72
N ILE A 135 -4.11 15.71 -13.69
CA ILE A 135 -3.82 15.42 -12.28
C ILE A 135 -5.11 15.65 -11.49
N GLY A 136 -5.73 14.58 -10.99
CA GLY A 136 -7.06 14.67 -10.38
C GLY A 136 -8.07 15.24 -11.38
N ASN A 137 -8.73 16.35 -11.07
CA ASN A 137 -9.62 17.05 -12.01
C ASN A 137 -8.97 18.24 -12.72
N LEU A 138 -7.69 18.51 -12.49
CA LEU A 138 -6.95 19.55 -13.20
C LEU A 138 -6.37 18.98 -14.48
N VAL A 139 -6.70 19.61 -15.62
CA VAL A 139 -6.11 19.33 -16.92
C VAL A 139 -5.13 20.44 -17.26
N MET A 140 -3.98 20.06 -17.79
CA MET A 140 -2.92 20.96 -18.26
C MET A 140 -2.67 20.65 -19.73
N VAL A 141 -2.81 21.65 -20.58
CA VAL A 141 -2.60 21.55 -22.03
C VAL A 141 -1.49 22.52 -22.42
N ASN A 142 -0.49 22.01 -23.14
CA ASN A 142 0.57 22.80 -23.74
C ASN A 142 0.67 22.43 -25.23
N GLY A 143 0.94 23.40 -26.09
CA GLY A 143 1.11 23.09 -27.50
C GLY A 143 1.49 24.27 -28.37
N CYS A 144 1.76 23.90 -29.61
CA CYS A 144 2.01 24.79 -30.72
C CYS A 144 1.18 24.31 -31.91
N THR A 145 0.40 25.20 -32.52
CA THR A 145 -0.39 24.87 -33.70
C THR A 145 -0.12 25.84 -34.83
N LYS A 146 0.21 25.31 -36.02
CA LYS A 146 0.29 26.05 -37.26
C LYS A 146 -0.93 25.79 -38.13
N ILE A 147 -1.73 26.82 -38.39
CA ILE A 147 -2.96 26.68 -39.16
C ILE A 147 -2.68 26.62 -40.66
N THR A 148 -3.46 25.83 -41.40
CA THR A 148 -3.36 25.72 -42.88
C THR A 148 -4.43 26.50 -43.61
N LYS A 149 -5.38 27.09 -42.87
CA LYS A 149 -6.50 27.85 -43.40
C LYS A 149 -6.57 29.21 -42.75
N ASN A 150 -7.03 30.17 -43.53
CA ASN A 150 -7.41 31.48 -43.04
C ASN A 150 -8.61 31.39 -42.07
N VAL A 151 -8.59 32.16 -40.99
CA VAL A 151 -9.70 32.23 -40.01
C VAL A 151 -10.15 33.67 -39.87
N ASN A 152 -11.40 33.94 -40.24
CA ASN A 152 -11.98 35.28 -40.18
C ASN A 152 -12.16 35.76 -38.74
N VAL A 153 -12.27 37.09 -38.58
CA VAL A 153 -12.58 37.70 -37.28
C VAL A 153 -13.92 37.17 -36.77
N TYR A 154 -14.00 36.86 -35.48
CA TYR A 154 -15.15 36.25 -34.81
C TYR A 154 -15.52 34.83 -35.27
N ALA A 155 -14.61 34.13 -35.94
CA ALA A 155 -14.77 32.72 -36.29
C ALA A 155 -13.93 31.79 -35.41
N GLY A 156 -14.34 30.52 -35.35
CA GLY A 156 -13.62 29.43 -34.72
C GLY A 156 -13.05 28.47 -35.77
N LEU A 157 -11.89 27.88 -35.47
CA LEU A 157 -11.28 26.81 -36.26
C LEU A 157 -10.95 25.65 -35.31
N ASN A 158 -11.53 24.48 -35.57
CA ASN A 158 -11.17 23.29 -34.80
C ASN A 158 -9.73 22.86 -35.12
N ILE A 159 -8.89 22.80 -34.10
CA ILE A 159 -7.46 22.47 -34.24
C ILE A 159 -7.11 21.09 -33.69
N ALA A 160 -7.87 20.58 -32.71
CA ALA A 160 -7.62 19.26 -32.14
C ALA A 160 -8.85 18.69 -31.41
N SER A 161 -8.77 17.41 -31.03
CA SER A 161 -9.74 16.71 -30.18
C SER A 161 -9.06 15.68 -29.28
N GLY A 162 -9.80 15.19 -28.27
CA GLY A 162 -9.33 14.12 -27.37
C GLY A 162 -8.86 14.60 -26.00
N VAL A 163 -8.99 15.90 -25.69
CA VAL A 163 -8.76 16.40 -24.32
C VAL A 163 -9.98 16.13 -23.43
N PRO A 164 -9.82 16.00 -22.10
CA PRO A 164 -10.97 15.81 -21.21
C PRO A 164 -12.00 16.95 -21.31
N ALA A 165 -13.29 16.63 -21.29
CA ALA A 165 -14.33 17.66 -21.30
C ALA A 165 -14.29 18.54 -20.03
N PRO A 166 -14.53 19.86 -20.14
CA PRO A 166 -14.65 20.75 -18.98
C PRO A 166 -15.73 20.31 -17.98
N CYS A 167 -15.54 20.65 -16.69
CA CYS A 167 -16.37 20.16 -15.58
C CYS A 167 -17.86 20.55 -15.66
N CYS A 168 -18.16 21.69 -16.28
CA CYS A 168 -19.52 22.14 -16.51
C CYS A 168 -19.92 21.84 -17.97
N ASP A 169 -21.21 21.76 -18.27
CA ASP A 169 -21.71 21.60 -19.66
C ASP A 169 -21.44 22.84 -20.54
N LYS A 170 -20.59 23.76 -20.07
CA LYS A 170 -20.14 24.96 -20.76
C LYS A 170 -18.74 24.74 -21.32
N GLN A 171 -18.43 25.53 -22.34
CA GLN A 171 -17.10 25.59 -22.93
C GLN A 171 -16.14 26.34 -21.99
N PHE A 172 -14.89 25.92 -21.96
CA PHE A 172 -13.82 26.67 -21.30
C PHE A 172 -13.14 27.58 -22.32
N TYR A 173 -12.85 28.83 -21.97
CA TYR A 173 -12.10 29.75 -22.82
C TYR A 173 -10.83 30.20 -22.10
N THR A 174 -9.72 30.25 -22.83
CA THR A 174 -8.46 30.80 -22.32
C THR A 174 -8.45 32.33 -22.37
N GLY A 175 -7.45 32.93 -21.74
CA GLY A 175 -7.01 34.28 -22.09
C GLY A 175 -6.42 34.36 -23.50
N GLY A 176 -5.94 35.54 -23.88
CA GLY A 176 -5.23 35.74 -25.14
C GLY A 176 -3.99 34.86 -25.23
N ILE A 177 -3.77 34.23 -26.39
CA ILE A 177 -2.62 33.37 -26.64
C ILE A 177 -1.58 34.09 -27.52
N VAL A 178 -0.33 33.63 -27.44
CA VAL A 178 0.76 34.18 -28.24
C VAL A 178 0.68 33.65 -29.66
N GLN A 179 0.97 34.52 -30.63
CA GLN A 179 0.94 34.22 -32.04
C GLN A 179 2.18 34.79 -32.73
N ASP A 180 2.72 34.04 -33.69
CA ASP A 180 3.66 34.54 -34.69
C ASP A 180 2.96 34.88 -36.01
N ASN A 181 3.53 35.82 -36.76
CA ASN A 181 3.04 36.40 -38.02
C ASN A 181 1.91 37.43 -37.86
N THR A 182 0.64 37.06 -38.03
CA THR A 182 -0.45 38.03 -38.27
C THR A 182 -1.09 38.66 -37.01
N TYR A 183 -0.53 38.47 -35.81
CA TYR A 183 -0.96 39.09 -34.52
C TYR A 183 -2.47 39.39 -34.39
N SER A 184 -3.30 38.35 -34.53
CA SER A 184 -4.76 38.43 -34.72
C SER A 184 -5.59 38.24 -33.44
N SER A 185 -5.03 38.54 -32.27
CA SER A 185 -5.69 38.42 -30.95
C SER A 185 -6.57 37.16 -30.83
N CYS A 186 -5.94 36.03 -30.53
CA CYS A 186 -6.63 34.75 -30.48
C CYS A 186 -6.83 34.26 -29.05
N LEU A 187 -7.81 33.39 -28.87
CA LEU A 187 -8.01 32.61 -27.66
C LEU A 187 -8.36 31.17 -28.04
N LEU A 188 -8.16 30.23 -27.11
CA LEU A 188 -8.60 28.86 -27.28
C LEU A 188 -9.90 28.61 -26.53
N CYS A 189 -10.65 27.66 -27.06
CA CYS A 189 -11.83 27.12 -26.45
C CYS A 189 -11.67 25.61 -26.31
N VAL A 190 -12.00 25.06 -25.14
CA VAL A 190 -12.22 23.62 -25.00
C VAL A 190 -13.73 23.37 -25.00
N SER A 191 -14.20 22.63 -26.01
CA SER A 191 -15.61 22.30 -26.18
C SER A 191 -16.08 21.30 -25.12
N LYS A 192 -17.39 21.19 -24.92
CA LYS A 192 -18.00 20.19 -24.03
C LYS A 192 -17.71 18.73 -24.44
N ASN A 193 -17.21 18.53 -25.66
CA ASN A 193 -16.84 17.22 -26.21
C ASN A 193 -15.33 16.98 -26.20
N GLY A 194 -14.53 17.89 -25.63
CA GLY A 194 -13.07 17.74 -25.60
C GLY A 194 -12.38 18.11 -26.91
N GLU A 195 -12.99 19.00 -27.69
CA GLU A 195 -12.35 19.62 -28.86
C GLU A 195 -11.63 20.90 -28.45
N ILE A 196 -10.50 21.19 -29.09
CA ILE A 196 -9.81 22.47 -28.95
C ILE A 196 -10.07 23.28 -30.21
N ASP A 197 -10.66 24.45 -30.04
CA ASP A 197 -10.97 25.39 -31.11
C ASP A 197 -10.19 26.70 -30.93
N LEU A 198 -9.56 27.16 -32.01
CA LEU A 198 -8.93 28.48 -32.09
C LEU A 198 -9.97 29.52 -32.47
N TYR A 199 -10.21 30.49 -31.60
CA TYR A 199 -11.10 31.63 -31.86
C TYR A 199 -10.31 32.90 -32.12
N VAL A 200 -10.61 33.55 -33.24
CA VAL A 200 -9.97 34.80 -33.66
C VAL A 200 -10.88 35.97 -33.27
N ARG A 201 -10.36 36.98 -32.55
CA ARG A 201 -11.16 38.11 -32.06
C ARG A 201 -10.86 39.43 -32.76
N TRP A 202 -9.64 39.66 -33.24
CA TRP A 202 -9.28 40.93 -33.88
C TRP A 202 -8.30 40.70 -35.02
N GLN A 203 -8.55 41.27 -36.20
CA GLN A 203 -7.78 40.95 -37.42
C GLN A 203 -7.91 39.46 -37.81
N LYS A 204 -7.83 39.17 -39.10
CA LYS A 204 -7.99 37.81 -39.62
C LYS A 204 -6.68 37.04 -39.44
N ALA A 205 -6.73 35.84 -38.87
CA ALA A 205 -5.58 34.93 -38.87
C ALA A 205 -5.40 34.31 -40.27
N LEU A 206 -4.15 34.21 -40.71
CA LEU A 206 -3.78 33.73 -42.03
C LEU A 206 -3.20 32.32 -41.96
N ALA A 207 -3.41 31.55 -43.04
CA ALA A 207 -2.74 30.27 -43.21
C ALA A 207 -1.22 30.44 -43.07
N GLY A 208 -0.60 29.62 -42.22
CA GLY A 208 0.81 29.71 -41.86
C GLY A 208 1.09 30.39 -40.52
N ASP A 209 0.12 31.09 -39.93
CA ASP A 209 0.21 31.61 -38.56
C ASP A 209 0.44 30.47 -37.55
N VAL A 210 1.25 30.75 -36.53
CA VAL A 210 1.62 29.79 -35.48
C VAL A 210 1.13 30.33 -34.14
N PHE A 211 0.53 29.45 -33.33
CA PHE A 211 -0.05 29.78 -32.03
C PHE A 211 0.59 28.94 -30.94
N TYR A 212 1.05 29.59 -29.88
CA TYR A 212 1.65 28.97 -28.71
C TYR A 212 0.73 29.15 -27.51
N TYR A 213 0.52 28.08 -26.76
CA TYR A 213 -0.42 28.11 -25.64
C TYR A 213 -0.04 27.11 -24.56
N GLU A 214 -0.21 27.57 -23.33
CA GLU A 214 -0.21 26.75 -22.12
C GLU A 214 -1.40 27.20 -21.29
N PHE A 215 -2.27 26.26 -20.91
CA PHE A 215 -3.44 26.57 -20.10
C PHE A 215 -3.88 25.37 -19.27
N CYS A 216 -4.62 25.64 -18.21
CA CYS A 216 -5.21 24.61 -17.37
C CYS A 216 -6.70 24.88 -17.12
N TYR A 217 -7.46 23.81 -16.93
CA TYR A 217 -8.88 23.89 -16.61
C TYR A 217 -9.32 22.68 -15.77
N ILE A 218 -10.49 22.81 -15.12
CA ILE A 218 -11.08 21.73 -14.34
C ILE A 218 -11.98 20.88 -15.24
N CYS A 219 -11.72 19.57 -15.32
CA CYS A 219 -12.53 18.61 -16.07
C CYS A 219 -13.55 17.88 -15.18
N LYS A 220 -14.45 17.12 -15.81
CA LYS A 220 -15.37 16.21 -15.11
C LYS A 220 -14.65 15.05 -14.40
#